data_AF-A0A804V5P8-F1
#
_entry.id   AF-A0A804V5P8-F1
#
_cell.length_a   1.000
_cell.length_b   1.000
_cell.length_c   1.000
_cell.angle_alpha   90.00
_cell.angle_beta   90.00
_cell.angle_gamma   90.00
#
_symmetry.space_group_name_H-M   'P 1'
#
loop_
_entity.id
_entity.type
_entity.pdbx_description
1 polymer ?
#
loop_
_entity_poly.entity_id
_entity_poly.type
_entity_poly.pdbx_seq_one_letter_code
_entity_poly.pdbx_strand_id
1 'polypeptide(L)'
;TTTKIGIVIRSFENPILKNHYLLGLTPNTLQIGLPDSRVLYTLLRSPFIDQKSREQFEMRIKKQYLVIKTERHDSLRKKFFRLKRRATRRT
;
A
#
# COMPACT_ATOMS: atom_id res chain seq x y z
N THR A 1 18.64 -2.91 -22.45
CA THR A 1 18.12 -3.62 -21.25
C THR A 1 16.97 -2.82 -20.65
N THR A 2 15.80 -3.43 -20.42
CA THR A 2 14.62 -2.70 -19.90
C THR A 2 14.64 -2.69 -18.37
N THR A 3 14.90 -1.52 -17.78
CA THR A 3 14.86 -1.33 -16.33
C THR A 3 13.43 -1.25 -15.81
N LYS A 4 13.18 -1.79 -14.62
CA LYS A 4 11.86 -1.80 -13.98
C LYS A 4 11.94 -1.21 -12.58
N ILE A 5 10.93 -0.44 -12.19
CA ILE A 5 10.71 -0.01 -10.79
C ILE A 5 9.57 -0.86 -10.24
N GLY A 6 9.87 -1.64 -9.20
CA GLY A 6 8.86 -2.29 -8.37
C GLY A 6 8.51 -1.40 -7.18
N ILE A 7 7.22 -1.13 -6.97
CA ILE A 7 6.73 -0.38 -5.81
C ILE A 7 5.69 -1.25 -5.11
N VAL A 8 5.89 -1.50 -3.82
CA VAL A 8 4.88 -2.13 -2.97
C VAL A 8 4.16 -1.05 -2.19
N ILE A 9 2.85 -0.95 -2.38
CA ILE A 9 1.97 -0.06 -1.64
C ILE A 9 1.26 -0.88 -0.57
N ARG A 10 1.25 -0.35 0.66
CA ARG A 10 0.53 -0.92 1.80
C ARG A 10 -0.42 0.14 2.36
N SER A 11 -1.69 -0.20 2.54
CA SER A 11 -2.70 0.72 3.09
C SER A 11 -3.79 -0.04 3.84
N PHE A 12 -4.53 0.66 4.70
CA PHE A 12 -5.68 0.09 5.41
C PHE A 12 -6.91 -0.08 4.50
N GLU A 13 -7.09 0.84 3.55
CA GLU A 13 -8.18 0.80 2.59
C GLU A 13 -7.73 0.35 1.20
N ASN A 14 -8.69 0.04 0.31
CA ASN A 14 -8.41 -0.36 -1.07
C ASN A 14 -7.58 0.71 -1.81
N PRO A 15 -6.31 0.43 -2.13
CA PRO A 15 -5.45 1.43 -2.77
C PRO A 15 -5.93 1.79 -4.18
N ILE A 16 -6.65 0.90 -4.86
CA ILE A 16 -7.17 1.10 -6.23
C ILE A 16 -8.27 2.17 -6.28
N LEU A 17 -9.22 2.15 -5.32
CA LEU A 17 -10.42 2.99 -5.39
C LEU A 17 -10.16 4.46 -5.00
N LYS A 18 -9.15 4.73 -4.15
CA LYS A 18 -8.79 6.12 -3.76
C LYS A 18 -7.73 6.77 -4.64
N ASN A 19 -6.98 6.01 -5.43
CA ASN A 19 -5.85 6.56 -6.20
C ASN A 19 -6.17 6.83 -7.67
N HIS A 20 -7.04 7.81 -7.93
CA HIS A 20 -7.05 8.51 -9.23
C HIS A 20 -5.64 9.05 -9.60
N TYR A 21 -4.80 9.31 -8.60
CA TYR A 21 -3.40 9.73 -8.77
C TYR A 21 -2.46 8.63 -9.32
N LEU A 22 -2.74 7.34 -9.07
CA LEU A 22 -1.96 6.23 -9.63
C LEU A 22 -2.38 5.92 -11.07
N LEU A 23 -3.64 6.18 -11.43
CA LEU A 23 -4.13 6.04 -12.81
C LEU A 23 -3.43 7.03 -13.76
N GLY A 24 -3.00 8.20 -13.26
CA GLY A 24 -2.19 9.17 -13.99
C GLY A 24 -0.67 8.88 -14.00
N LEU A 25 -0.20 7.86 -13.27
CA LEU A 25 1.20 7.47 -13.20
C LEU A 25 1.49 6.42 -14.28
N THR A 26 1.61 6.92 -15.51
CA THR A 26 2.22 6.27 -16.68
C THR A 26 1.44 5.11 -17.35
N PRO A 27 1.32 5.10 -18.69
CA PRO A 27 0.60 4.07 -19.45
C PRO A 27 1.24 2.67 -19.33
N ASN A 28 2.50 2.58 -18.93
CA ASN A 28 3.28 1.33 -18.90
C ASN A 28 3.38 0.74 -17.49
N THR A 29 2.27 0.70 -16.77
CA THR A 29 2.25 0.31 -15.35
C THR A 29 1.37 -0.91 -15.12
N LEU A 30 1.97 -1.98 -14.60
CA LEU A 30 1.25 -3.19 -14.22
C LEU A 30 0.91 -3.14 -12.74
N GLN A 31 -0.34 -3.47 -12.42
CA GLN A 31 -0.84 -3.59 -11.05
C GLN A 31 -1.12 -5.05 -10.73
N ILE A 32 -0.56 -5.52 -9.61
CA ILE A 32 -0.71 -6.89 -9.13
C ILE A 32 -1.21 -6.80 -7.67
N GLY A 33 -2.34 -7.44 -7.39
CA GLY A 33 -2.82 -7.62 -6.02
C GLY A 33 -1.91 -8.57 -5.27
N LEU A 34 -1.41 -8.16 -4.10
CA LEU A 34 -0.68 -9.04 -3.20
C LEU A 34 -1.60 -9.51 -2.07
N PRO A 35 -1.30 -10.65 -1.42
CA PRO A 35 -2.10 -11.11 -0.29
C PRO A 35 -2.11 -10.07 0.84
N ASP A 36 -3.30 -9.84 1.36
CA ASP A 36 -3.53 -8.97 2.51
C ASP A 36 -2.91 -9.59 3.78
N SER A 37 -2.53 -8.73 4.71
CA SER A 37 -2.14 -9.16 6.06
C SER A 37 -3.17 -8.66 7.06
N ARG A 38 -3.56 -9.52 8.01
CA ARG A 38 -4.45 -9.16 9.10
C ARG A 38 -3.78 -9.36 10.45
N VAL A 39 -4.01 -8.43 11.37
CA VAL A 39 -3.66 -8.56 12.78
C VAL A 39 -4.97 -8.62 13.57
N LEU A 40 -5.14 -9.65 14.40
CA LEU A 40 -6.33 -9.87 15.20
C LEU A 40 -6.06 -9.48 16.65
N TYR A 41 -6.89 -8.61 17.20
CA TYR A 41 -6.87 -8.23 18.61
C TYR A 41 -8.12 -8.79 19.26
N THR A 42 -7.96 -9.51 20.37
CA THR A 42 -9.09 -10.01 21.17
C THR A 42 -9.09 -9.30 22.50
N LEU A 43 -10.12 -8.51 22.76
CA LEU A 43 -10.27 -7.72 23.97
C LEU A 43 -11.41 -8.25 24.84
N LEU A 44 -11.34 -7.96 26.14
CA LEU A 44 -12.49 -8.09 27.02
C LEU A 44 -13.46 -6.94 26.70
N ARG A 45 -14.76 -7.23 26.64
CA ARG A 45 -15.78 -6.20 26.39
C ARG A 45 -16.00 -5.26 27.59
N SER A 46 -15.68 -5.73 28.79
CA SER A 46 -15.83 -4.99 30.04
C SER A 46 -14.47 -4.84 30.74
N PRO A 47 -14.22 -3.70 31.42
CA PRO A 47 -12.99 -3.48 32.16
C PRO A 47 -12.91 -4.24 33.49
N PHE A 48 -13.99 -4.86 33.96
CA PHE A 48 -14.02 -5.57 35.25
C PHE A 48 -13.32 -6.94 35.18
N ILE A 49 -12.51 -7.22 36.20
CA ILE A 49 -11.70 -8.43 36.38
C ILE A 49 -12.61 -9.66 36.27
N ASP A 50 -12.38 -10.51 35.27
CA ASP A 50 -12.99 -11.83 35.09
C ASP A 50 -14.34 -11.94 34.34
N GLN A 51 -14.47 -11.30 33.17
CA GLN A 51 -15.59 -11.60 32.25
C GLN A 51 -15.23 -12.52 31.06
N LYS A 52 -16.17 -13.40 30.71
CA LYS A 52 -16.08 -14.37 29.60
C LYS A 52 -16.41 -13.76 28.23
N SER A 53 -16.97 -12.56 28.16
CA SER A 53 -17.32 -11.90 26.90
C SER A 53 -16.10 -11.28 26.23
N ARG A 54 -15.79 -11.75 25.02
CA ARG A 54 -14.66 -11.29 24.21
C ARG A 54 -15.15 -10.59 22.96
N GLU A 55 -14.40 -9.61 22.48
CA GLU A 55 -14.60 -8.95 21.20
C GLU A 55 -13.34 -9.02 20.36
N GLN A 56 -13.51 -9.30 19.07
CA GLN A 56 -12.43 -9.41 18.11
C GLN A 56 -12.42 -8.19 17.21
N PHE A 57 -11.28 -7.52 17.18
CA PHE A 57 -10.99 -6.43 16.26
C PHE A 57 -9.94 -6.90 15.27
N GLU A 58 -10.06 -6.48 14.01
CA GLU A 58 -9.04 -6.72 13.02
C GLU A 58 -8.43 -5.42 12.49
N MET A 59 -7.12 -5.46 12.25
CA MET A 59 -6.43 -4.49 11.44
C MET A 59 -5.95 -5.18 10.17
N ARG A 60 -6.56 -4.82 9.03
CA ARG A 60 -6.22 -5.39 7.72
C ARG A 60 -5.38 -4.40 6.91
N ILE A 61 -4.23 -4.87 6.45
CA ILE A 61 -3.31 -4.13 5.58
C ILE A 61 -3.40 -4.75 4.19
N LYS A 62 -3.93 -3.97 3.25
CA LYS A 62 -4.01 -4.31 1.84
C LYS A 62 -2.71 -3.98 1.14
N LYS A 63 -2.25 -4.90 0.30
CA LYS A 63 -0.95 -4.76 -0.39
C LYS A 63 -1.13 -4.83 -1.89
N GLN A 64 -0.43 -3.95 -2.59
CA GLN A 64 -0.40 -3.94 -4.05
C GLN A 64 1.02 -3.78 -4.55
N TYR A 65 1.30 -4.45 -5.65
CA TYR A 65 2.58 -4.36 -6.33
C TYR A 65 2.39 -3.64 -7.67
N LEU A 66 3.17 -2.59 -7.86
CA LEU A 66 3.17 -1.76 -9.05
C LEU A 66 4.50 -1.93 -9.77
N VAL A 67 4.46 -2.28 -11.06
CA VAL A 67 5.65 -2.40 -11.90
C VAL A 67 5.61 -1.34 -12.98
N ILE A 68 6.55 -0.41 -12.93
CA ILE A 68 6.76 0.61 -13.96
C ILE A 68 7.93 0.18 -14.83
N LYS A 69 7.68 -0.09 -16.11
CA LYS A 69 8.76 -0.35 -17.08
C LYS A 69 9.31 0.99 -17.58
N THR A 70 10.64 1.15 -17.61
CA THR A 70 11.30 2.34 -18.15
C THR A 70 12.48 1.99 -19.05
N GLU A 71 12.69 2.81 -20.07
CA GLU A 71 13.64 2.52 -21.16
C GLU A 71 15.05 3.07 -20.88
N ARG A 72 15.20 4.17 -20.13
CA ARG A 72 16.50 4.79 -19.80
C ARG A 72 16.84 4.75 -18.31
N HIS A 73 18.07 4.35 -17.96
CA HIS A 73 18.58 4.25 -16.59
C HIS A 73 18.58 5.59 -15.83
N ASP A 74 18.97 6.71 -16.46
CA ASP A 74 18.97 8.04 -15.80
C ASP A 74 17.57 8.56 -15.44
N SER A 75 16.56 8.12 -16.18
CA SER A 75 15.17 8.53 -15.93
C SER A 75 14.59 7.83 -14.70
N LEU A 76 15.12 6.67 -14.31
CA LEU A 76 14.63 5.85 -13.20
C LEU A 76 14.80 6.57 -11.87
N ARG A 77 16.02 7.06 -11.60
CA ARG A 77 16.37 7.76 -10.35
C ARG A 77 15.57 9.06 -10.20
N LYS A 78 15.41 9.81 -11.30
CA LYS A 78 14.58 11.05 -11.33
C LYS A 78 13.09 10.75 -11.10
N LYS A 79 12.54 9.70 -11.73
CA LYS A 79 11.15 9.26 -11.53
C LYS A 79 10.91 8.81 -10.09
N PHE A 80 11.80 7.97 -9.55
CA PHE A 80 11.73 7.50 -8.16
C PHE A 80 11.80 8.67 -7.17
N PHE A 81 12.74 9.59 -7.37
CA PHE A 81 12.88 10.78 -6.55
C PHE A 81 11.62 11.65 -6.54
N ARG A 82 11.00 11.87 -7.72
CA ARG A 82 9.74 12.63 -7.84
C ARG A 82 8.59 11.94 -7.12
N LEU A 83 8.50 10.61 -7.20
CA LEU A 83 7.49 9.82 -6.49
C LEU A 83 7.64 9.98 -4.97
N LYS A 84 8.86 9.89 -4.45
CA LYS A 84 9.13 10.10 -3.01
C LYS A 84 8.73 11.51 -2.54
N ARG A 85 9.11 12.57 -3.28
CA ARG A 85 8.72 13.95 -2.91
C ARG A 85 7.21 14.16 -2.85
N ARG A 86 6.44 13.59 -3.78
CA ARG A 86 4.99 13.74 -3.81
C ARG A 86 4.32 13.04 -2.63
N ALA A 87 4.89 11.92 -2.17
CA ALA A 87 4.39 11.19 -1.01
C ALA A 87 4.58 11.95 0.31
N THR A 88 5.71 12.65 0.49
CA THR A 88 6.04 13.36 1.74
C THR A 88 5.20 14.63 1.98
N ARG A 89 4.62 15.24 0.95
CA ARG A 89 3.82 16.48 1.08
C ARG A 89 2.40 16.27 1.66
N ARG A 90 2.12 15.12 2.29
CA ARG A 90 0.78 14.73 2.77
C ARG A 90 0.72 14.53 4.30
N THR A 91 1.50 15.32 5.03
CA THR A 91 1.28 15.63 6.45
C THR A 91 0.96 17.11 6.54
#